data_AF-A0A966L531-F1
#
_entry.id   AF-A0A966L531-F1
#
_cell.length_a   1.000
_cell.length_b   1.000
_cell.length_c   1.000
_cell.angle_alpha   90.00
_cell.angle_beta   90.00
_cell.angle_gamma   90.00
#
_symmetry.space_group_name_H-M   'P 1'
#
loop_
_entity.id
_entity.type
_entity.pdbx_description
1 polymer ?
#
loop_
_entity_poly.entity_id
_entity_poly.type
_entity_poly.pdbx_seq_one_letter_code
_entity_poly.pdbx_strand_id
1 'polypeptide(L)'
;MAKVEPEGRRGKVAAIMAIAISLFCLLGLIVYTQTVEAIVQVELDIFSGRPNPHWTLNERDSQELLQRLQRLSPTNAGEPSGNLGYRGVILSNPEGAIAGFEWIVCSDGLVVGYKGDSSQKFIDANRNLERWLVQTGKTTLGPDILRSLPQEFGGDF
;
A
#
# COMPACT_ATOMS: atom_id res chain seq x y z
N MET A 1 -21.55 -58.79 32.21
CA MET A 1 -22.01 -57.63 31.40
C MET A 1 -20.83 -56.67 31.27
N ALA A 2 -20.07 -56.75 30.17
CA ALA A 2 -18.89 -55.92 29.95
C ALA A 2 -19.27 -54.64 29.21
N LYS A 3 -18.85 -53.49 29.73
CA LYS A 3 -19.10 -52.15 29.20
C LYS A 3 -18.17 -51.92 28.01
N VAL A 4 -18.72 -51.87 26.80
CA VAL A 4 -17.98 -51.52 25.58
C VAL A 4 -17.76 -50.01 25.57
N GLU A 5 -16.51 -49.58 25.65
CA GLU A 5 -16.12 -48.17 25.54
C GLU A 5 -16.06 -47.76 24.06
N PRO A 6 -16.61 -46.61 23.64
CA PRO A 6 -16.73 -46.28 22.22
C PRO A 6 -15.39 -45.73 21.67
N GLU A 7 -14.63 -46.61 21.03
CA GLU A 7 -13.41 -46.32 20.24
C GLU A 7 -13.59 -45.20 19.18
N GLY A 8 -14.82 -44.95 18.73
CA GLY A 8 -15.10 -44.04 17.62
C GLY A 8 -14.97 -42.53 17.90
N ARG A 9 -14.83 -42.10 19.16
CA ARG A 9 -14.76 -40.66 19.50
C ARG A 9 -13.33 -40.10 19.39
N ARG A 10 -12.32 -40.90 19.71
CA ARG A 10 -10.91 -40.46 19.68
C ARG A 10 -10.39 -40.25 18.26
N GLY A 11 -10.73 -41.14 17.32
CA GLY A 11 -10.35 -41.01 15.91
C GLY A 11 -10.97 -39.79 15.21
N LYS A 12 -12.22 -39.47 15.52
CA LYS A 12 -12.90 -38.28 14.98
C LYS A 12 -12.30 -36.97 15.50
N VAL A 13 -11.93 -36.92 16.78
CA VAL A 13 -11.31 -35.73 17.38
C VAL A 13 -9.90 -35.50 16.83
N ALA A 14 -9.11 -36.56 16.63
CA ALA A 14 -7.78 -36.47 16.02
C ALA A 14 -7.85 -35.96 14.56
N ALA A 15 -8.81 -36.45 13.78
CA ALA A 15 -9.02 -36.00 12.39
C ALA A 15 -9.44 -34.52 12.31
N ILE A 16 -10.34 -34.07 13.20
CA ILE A 16 -10.78 -32.67 13.25
C ILE A 16 -9.61 -31.73 13.63
N MET A 17 -8.76 -32.13 14.58
CA MET A 17 -7.59 -31.35 14.99
C MET A 17 -6.55 -31.26 13.87
N ALA A 18 -6.29 -32.36 13.13
CA ALA A 18 -5.37 -32.34 12.00
C ALA A 18 -5.85 -31.42 10.87
N ILE A 19 -7.16 -31.42 10.57
CA ILE A 19 -7.78 -30.52 9.59
C ILE A 19 -7.68 -29.06 10.05
N ALA A 20 -7.96 -28.78 11.33
CA ALA A 20 -7.87 -27.42 11.89
C ALA A 20 -6.44 -26.87 11.88
N ILE A 21 -5.43 -27.70 12.21
CA ILE A 21 -4.01 -27.32 12.15
C ILE A 21 -3.57 -27.09 10.71
N SER A 22 -4.02 -27.93 9.77
CA SER A 22 -3.68 -27.79 8.34
C SER A 22 -4.33 -26.54 7.74
N LEU A 23 -5.57 -26.22 8.11
CA LEU A 23 -6.25 -24.96 7.74
C LEU A 23 -5.60 -23.74 8.38
N PHE A 24 -5.15 -23.83 9.63
CA PHE A 24 -4.45 -22.74 10.30
C PHE A 24 -3.06 -22.51 9.71
N CYS A 25 -2.32 -23.57 9.36
CA CYS A 25 -1.06 -23.48 8.64
C CYS A 25 -1.26 -22.97 7.22
N LEU A 26 -2.30 -23.39 6.49
CA LEU A 26 -2.60 -22.87 5.16
C LEU A 26 -3.06 -21.40 5.21
N LEU A 27 -3.88 -21.01 6.17
CA LEU A 27 -4.27 -19.60 6.37
C LEU A 27 -3.07 -18.74 6.78
N GLY A 28 -2.20 -19.24 7.67
CA GLY A 28 -0.95 -18.58 8.03
C GLY A 28 0.01 -18.45 6.85
N LEU A 29 0.10 -19.47 5.99
CA LEU A 29 0.90 -19.44 4.77
C LEU A 29 0.31 -18.44 3.74
N ILE A 30 -1.01 -18.40 3.59
CA ILE A 30 -1.71 -17.45 2.69
C ILE A 30 -1.50 -16.00 3.16
N VAL A 31 -1.56 -15.73 4.46
CA VAL A 31 -1.24 -14.42 5.03
C VAL A 31 0.24 -14.09 4.86
N TYR A 32 1.14 -15.05 5.05
CA TYR A 32 2.59 -14.88 4.84
C TYR A 32 2.93 -14.58 3.37
N THR A 33 2.24 -15.19 2.41
CA THR A 33 2.49 -14.95 0.98
C THR A 33 2.13 -13.55 0.49
N GLN A 34 1.47 -12.71 1.30
CA GLN A 34 1.23 -11.30 0.93
C GLN A 34 2.43 -10.37 1.19
N THR A 35 3.52 -10.87 1.76
CA THR A 35 4.75 -10.09 2.01
C THR A 35 5.83 -10.32 0.96
N VAL A 36 5.48 -10.67 -0.28
CA VAL A 36 6.48 -10.65 -1.36
C VAL A 36 7.01 -9.23 -1.42
N GLU A 37 8.34 -9.08 -1.29
CA GLU A 37 9.09 -7.83 -1.33
C GLU A 37 8.63 -6.98 -2.52
N ALA A 38 7.61 -6.14 -2.31
CA ALA A 38 7.13 -5.29 -3.38
C ALA A 38 8.19 -4.23 -3.62
N ILE A 39 8.88 -4.32 -4.76
CA ILE A 39 9.70 -3.24 -5.28
C ILE A 39 8.74 -2.11 -5.67
N VAL A 40 8.49 -1.19 -4.75
CA VAL A 40 7.62 -0.05 -5.01
C VAL A 40 8.46 1.06 -5.61
N GLN A 41 8.17 1.39 -6.86
CA GLN A 41 8.69 2.57 -7.53
C GLN A 41 7.79 3.75 -7.21
N VAL A 42 8.41 4.84 -6.80
CA VAL A 42 7.78 6.11 -6.49
C VAL A 42 8.24 7.12 -7.54
N GLU A 43 7.28 7.81 -8.15
CA GLU A 43 7.52 8.94 -9.03
C GLU A 43 6.89 10.19 -8.42
N LEU A 44 7.69 11.26 -8.29
CA LEU A 44 7.16 12.56 -7.95
C LEU A 44 6.61 13.20 -9.24
N ASP A 45 5.30 13.31 -9.33
CA ASP A 45 4.69 13.92 -10.51
C ASP A 45 4.75 15.45 -10.42
N ILE A 46 5.67 16.05 -11.17
CA ILE A 46 5.93 17.49 -11.10
C ILE A 46 6.24 18.09 -12.48
N PHE A 47 5.37 18.97 -12.94
CA PHE A 47 5.57 19.67 -14.20
C PHE A 47 6.62 20.79 -14.05
N SER A 48 7.89 20.45 -14.31
CA SER A 48 9.06 21.32 -14.13
C SER A 48 9.87 21.59 -15.41
N GLY A 49 9.50 20.96 -16.52
CA GLY A 49 10.31 20.94 -17.75
C GLY A 49 11.51 19.97 -17.71
N ARG A 50 11.66 19.19 -16.64
CA ARG A 50 12.62 18.09 -16.48
C ARG A 50 11.88 16.75 -16.35
N PRO A 51 12.55 15.60 -16.54
CA PRO A 51 11.97 14.31 -16.19
C PRO A 51 11.55 14.26 -14.71
N ASN A 52 10.44 13.60 -14.43
CA ASN A 52 9.95 13.41 -13.07
C ASN A 52 10.98 12.63 -12.24
N PRO A 53 11.34 13.09 -11.03
CA PRO A 53 12.18 12.33 -10.12
C PRO A 53 11.51 11.01 -9.73
N HIS A 54 12.28 9.93 -9.66
CA HIS A 54 11.80 8.63 -9.20
C HIS A 54 12.81 7.96 -8.26
N TRP A 55 12.31 7.15 -7.34
CA TRP A 55 13.11 6.35 -6.42
C TRP A 55 12.38 5.06 -6.04
N THR A 56 13.11 4.09 -5.51
CA THR A 56 12.56 2.83 -5.04
C THR A 56 12.45 2.85 -3.51
N LEU A 57 11.31 2.42 -2.96
CA LEU A 57 11.18 2.21 -1.53
C LEU A 57 12.03 1.02 -1.09
N ASN A 58 12.69 1.13 0.06
CA ASN A 58 13.29 -0.03 0.71
C ASN A 58 12.18 -0.91 1.33
N GLU A 59 12.53 -2.14 1.71
CA GLU A 59 11.58 -3.11 2.26
C GLU A 59 10.77 -2.58 3.45
N ARG A 60 11.44 -1.87 4.37
CA ARG A 60 10.80 -1.28 5.56
C ARG A 60 9.74 -0.24 5.17
N ASP A 61 10.08 0.63 4.23
CA ASP A 61 9.17 1.67 3.75
C ASP A 61 8.05 1.07 2.88
N SER A 62 8.31 0.02 2.10
CA SER A 62 7.27 -0.73 1.39
C SER A 62 6.26 -1.35 2.36
N GLN A 63 6.71 -1.92 3.48
CA GLN A 63 5.82 -2.45 4.52
C GLN A 63 5.00 -1.33 5.20
N GLU A 64 5.63 -0.20 5.51
CA GLU A 64 4.95 0.98 6.08
C GLU A 64 3.90 1.55 5.11
N LEU A 65 4.18 1.58 3.81
CA LEU A 65 3.22 1.97 2.77
C LEU A 65 1.96 1.10 2.83
N LEU A 66 2.12 -0.22 2.88
CA LEU A 66 0.98 -1.15 2.95
C LEU A 66 0.12 -0.90 4.19
N GLN A 67 0.77 -0.68 5.35
CA GLN A 67 0.04 -0.37 6.58
C GLN A 67 -0.71 0.97 6.50
N ARG A 68 -0.13 1.98 5.86
CA ARG A 68 -0.78 3.29 5.65
C ARG A 68 -1.99 3.16 4.73
N LEU A 69 -1.84 2.48 3.60
CA LEU A 69 -2.92 2.24 2.64
C LEU A 69 -4.11 1.53 3.29
N GLN A 70 -3.85 0.52 4.13
CA GLN A 70 -4.91 -0.21 4.85
C GLN A 70 -5.72 0.64 5.84
N ARG A 71 -5.15 1.77 6.32
CA ARG A 71 -5.81 2.67 7.27
C ARG A 71 -6.63 3.77 6.59
N LEU A 72 -6.54 3.92 5.27
CA LEU A 72 -7.28 4.95 4.55
C LEU A 72 -8.77 4.59 4.46
N SER A 73 -9.63 5.60 4.63
CA SER A 73 -11.07 5.43 4.49
C SER A 73 -11.50 5.61 3.03
N PRO A 74 -12.34 4.73 2.46
CA PRO A 74 -12.91 4.93 1.13
C PRO A 74 -13.67 6.25 1.00
N THR A 75 -13.69 6.84 -0.20
CA THR A 75 -14.40 8.10 -0.49
C THR A 75 -14.98 8.12 -1.90
N ASN A 76 -15.98 8.98 -2.12
CA ASN A 76 -16.55 9.31 -3.43
C ASN A 76 -16.16 10.73 -3.90
N ALA A 77 -15.08 11.29 -3.34
CA ALA A 77 -14.54 12.58 -3.76
C ALA A 77 -14.20 12.60 -5.28
N GLY A 78 -14.01 13.82 -5.80
CA GLY A 78 -13.69 14.08 -7.21
C GLY A 78 -12.36 13.48 -7.67
N GLU A 79 -11.83 14.00 -8.78
CA GLU A 79 -10.50 13.61 -9.27
C GLU A 79 -9.40 14.48 -8.67
N PRO A 80 -8.14 14.00 -8.64
CA PRO A 80 -6.98 14.85 -8.36
C PRO A 80 -6.96 16.12 -9.24
N SER A 81 -6.43 17.21 -8.70
CA SER A 81 -6.33 18.48 -9.44
C SER A 81 -5.28 18.42 -10.54
N GLY A 82 -5.59 18.95 -11.72
CA GLY A 82 -4.71 18.98 -12.91
C GLY A 82 -3.76 20.19 -12.96
N ASN A 83 -3.23 20.63 -11.82
CA ASN A 83 -2.48 21.88 -11.72
C ASN A 83 -1.11 21.82 -12.44
N LEU A 84 -0.54 23.01 -12.73
CA LEU A 84 0.87 23.13 -13.11
C LEU A 84 1.74 23.04 -11.86
N GLY A 85 2.98 22.56 -12.01
CA GLY A 85 3.90 22.35 -10.90
C GLY A 85 3.71 20.98 -10.24
N TYR A 86 3.70 20.93 -8.91
CA TYR A 86 3.54 19.69 -8.16
C TYR A 86 2.12 19.12 -8.32
N ARG A 87 2.02 17.83 -8.68
CA ARG A 87 0.75 17.13 -8.97
C ARG A 87 0.51 15.91 -8.09
N GLY A 88 1.45 15.59 -7.21
CA GLY A 88 1.34 14.45 -6.31
C GLY A 88 2.46 13.44 -6.49
N VAL A 89 2.16 12.21 -6.07
CA VAL A 89 3.07 11.07 -6.09
C VAL A 89 2.37 9.89 -6.75
N ILE A 90 3.07 9.22 -7.66
CA ILE A 90 2.60 8.02 -8.35
C ILE A 90 3.40 6.83 -7.82
N LEU A 91 2.70 5.76 -7.46
CA LEU A 91 3.28 4.50 -7.03
C LEU A 91 2.99 3.43 -8.07
N SER A 92 4.01 2.63 -8.37
CA SER A 92 3.89 1.45 -9.23
C SER A 92 4.78 0.33 -8.73
N ASN A 93 4.48 -0.90 -9.10
CA ASN A 93 5.34 -2.05 -8.85
C ASN A 93 5.57 -2.77 -10.19
N PRO A 94 6.80 -2.78 -10.73
CA PRO A 94 7.08 -3.43 -12.01
C PRO A 94 6.87 -4.95 -11.96
N GLU A 95 6.84 -5.55 -10.76
CA GLU A 95 6.68 -6.99 -10.55
C GLU A 95 5.25 -7.39 -10.16
N GLY A 96 4.32 -6.44 -10.04
CA GLY A 96 2.94 -6.77 -9.72
C GLY A 96 2.10 -5.59 -9.21
N ALA A 97 1.24 -5.88 -8.22
CA ALA A 97 0.32 -4.90 -7.66
C ALA A 97 0.78 -4.41 -6.27
N ILE A 98 0.37 -3.20 -5.91
CA ILE A 98 0.50 -2.61 -4.57
C ILE A 98 -0.88 -2.65 -3.92
N ALA A 99 -1.05 -3.42 -2.85
CA ALA A 99 -2.34 -3.56 -2.17
C ALA A 99 -3.52 -3.94 -3.12
N GLY A 100 -3.23 -4.68 -4.19
CA GLY A 100 -4.23 -5.09 -5.19
C GLY A 100 -4.45 -4.10 -6.33
N PHE A 101 -3.73 -2.97 -6.37
CA PHE A 101 -3.75 -1.96 -7.43
C PHE A 101 -2.50 -2.02 -8.30
N GLU A 102 -2.64 -1.81 -9.60
CA GLU A 102 -1.51 -1.79 -10.56
C GLU A 102 -0.67 -0.52 -10.40
N TRP A 103 -1.33 0.59 -10.08
CA TRP A 103 -0.72 1.88 -9.78
C TRP A 103 -1.63 2.70 -8.86
N ILE A 104 -1.02 3.58 -8.07
CA ILE A 104 -1.70 4.40 -7.09
C ILE A 104 -1.25 5.85 -7.26
N VAL A 105 -2.19 6.79 -7.28
CA VAL A 105 -1.93 8.23 -7.30
C VAL A 105 -2.28 8.83 -5.95
N CYS A 106 -1.37 9.57 -5.33
CA CYS A 106 -1.58 10.32 -4.10
C CYS A 106 -1.43 11.81 -4.39
N SER A 107 -2.52 12.57 -4.26
CA SER A 107 -2.52 14.00 -4.57
C SER A 107 -3.58 14.74 -3.78
N ASP A 108 -3.19 15.84 -3.15
CA ASP A 108 -4.09 16.82 -2.52
C ASP A 108 -5.12 16.18 -1.56
N GLY A 109 -4.67 15.19 -0.79
CA GLY A 109 -5.47 14.50 0.22
C GLY A 109 -6.39 13.41 -0.35
N LEU A 110 -6.22 13.07 -1.63
CA LEU A 110 -6.89 11.97 -2.30
C LEU A 110 -5.88 10.89 -2.69
N VAL A 111 -6.26 9.64 -2.48
CA VAL A 111 -5.52 8.47 -2.95
C VAL A 111 -6.41 7.69 -3.90
N VAL A 112 -5.94 7.44 -5.12
CA VAL A 112 -6.68 6.70 -6.13
C VAL A 112 -5.86 5.47 -6.53
N GLY A 113 -6.37 4.28 -6.21
CA GLY A 113 -5.79 3.01 -6.65
C GLY A 113 -6.51 2.51 -7.90
N TYR A 114 -5.77 2.15 -8.93
CA TYR A 114 -6.29 1.70 -10.21
C TYR A 114 -6.01 0.21 -10.44
N LYS A 115 -6.94 -0.47 -11.10
CA LYS A 115 -6.83 -1.88 -11.49
C LYS A 115 -7.57 -2.08 -12.82
N GLY A 116 -6.82 -2.15 -13.92
CA GLY A 116 -7.39 -2.07 -15.27
C GLY A 116 -8.24 -0.79 -15.42
N ASP A 117 -9.46 -0.93 -15.92
CA ASP A 117 -10.40 0.18 -16.12
C ASP A 117 -11.14 0.62 -14.84
N SER A 118 -10.87 -0.02 -13.71
CA SER A 118 -11.52 0.29 -12.43
C SER A 118 -10.61 1.09 -11.50
N SER A 119 -11.21 1.95 -10.68
CA SER A 119 -10.49 2.72 -9.65
C SER A 119 -11.23 2.70 -8.31
N GLN A 120 -10.48 2.71 -7.22
CA GLN A 120 -11.00 2.94 -5.87
C GLN A 120 -10.32 4.17 -5.25
N LYS A 121 -11.12 5.00 -4.59
CA LYS A 121 -10.66 6.26 -4.00
C LYS A 121 -10.69 6.21 -2.47
N PHE A 122 -9.71 6.86 -1.86
CA PHE A 122 -9.56 6.95 -0.42
C PHE A 122 -9.17 8.37 0.00
N ILE A 123 -9.56 8.76 1.21
CA ILE A 123 -9.15 10.03 1.81
C ILE A 123 -7.80 9.87 2.51
N ASP A 124 -6.83 10.72 2.18
CA ASP A 124 -5.58 10.91 2.90
C ASP A 124 -5.64 12.21 3.71
N ALA A 125 -6.27 12.12 4.88
CA ALA A 125 -6.46 13.27 5.76
C ALA A 125 -5.11 13.94 6.08
N ASN A 126 -5.05 15.26 5.91
CA ASN A 126 -3.84 16.08 6.08
C ASN A 126 -2.67 15.71 5.16
N ARG A 127 -2.91 14.95 4.08
CA ARG A 127 -1.88 14.51 3.12
C ARG A 127 -0.77 13.70 3.78
N ASN A 128 -1.12 12.92 4.79
CA ASN A 128 -0.16 12.21 5.63
C ASN A 128 0.61 11.13 4.86
N LEU A 129 -0.07 10.37 3.99
CA LEU A 129 0.59 9.39 3.12
C LEU A 129 1.45 10.12 2.08
N GLU A 130 0.90 11.13 1.42
CA GLU A 130 1.59 11.89 0.39
C GLU A 130 2.88 12.56 0.91
N ARG A 131 2.82 13.26 2.05
CA ARG A 131 3.99 13.87 2.71
C ARG A 131 5.04 12.83 3.06
N TRP A 132 4.62 11.71 3.64
CA TRP A 132 5.53 10.64 4.03
C TRP A 132 6.24 10.05 2.80
N LEU A 133 5.52 9.82 1.69
CA LEU A 133 6.12 9.37 0.43
C LEU A 133 7.20 10.32 -0.05
N VAL A 134 6.91 11.62 -0.11
CA VAL A 134 7.89 12.64 -0.51
C VAL A 134 9.13 12.62 0.41
N GLN A 135 8.95 12.41 1.72
CA GLN A 135 10.08 12.29 2.65
C GLN A 135 10.98 11.08 2.36
N THR A 136 10.44 9.95 1.90
CA THR A 136 11.25 8.78 1.52
C THR A 136 12.20 9.09 0.35
N GLY A 137 11.82 10.02 -0.53
CA GLY A 137 12.62 10.44 -1.69
C GLY A 137 13.60 11.59 -1.42
N LYS A 138 13.67 12.13 -0.19
CA LYS A 138 14.35 13.40 0.09
C LYS A 138 15.82 13.46 -0.35
N THR A 139 16.53 12.34 -0.35
CA THR A 139 17.93 12.25 -0.83
C THR A 139 18.06 12.23 -2.35
N THR A 140 17.00 11.84 -3.06
CA THR A 140 16.91 11.83 -4.52
C THR A 140 16.42 13.16 -5.08
N LEU A 141 15.58 13.87 -4.33
CA LEU A 141 15.02 15.15 -4.74
C LEU A 141 16.09 16.25 -4.77
N GLY A 142 16.23 16.90 -5.92
CA GLY A 142 17.14 18.03 -6.08
C GLY A 142 16.75 19.23 -5.19
N PRO A 143 17.70 20.13 -4.87
CA PRO A 143 17.49 21.24 -3.95
C PRO A 143 16.39 22.21 -4.41
N ASP A 144 16.18 22.36 -5.71
CA ASP A 144 15.14 23.23 -6.27
C ASP A 144 13.73 22.70 -5.93
N ILE A 145 13.51 21.39 -6.08
CA ILE A 145 12.25 20.73 -5.75
C ILE A 145 12.03 20.78 -4.24
N LEU A 146 13.04 20.44 -3.44
CA LEU A 146 12.93 20.48 -1.98
C LEU A 146 12.53 21.87 -1.45
N ARG A 147 12.93 22.94 -2.14
CA ARG A 147 12.59 24.32 -1.76
C ARG A 147 11.14 24.69 -2.11
N SER A 148 10.51 24.05 -3.11
CA SER A 148 9.13 24.35 -3.49
C SER A 148 8.10 23.60 -2.65
N LEU A 149 8.41 22.39 -2.19
CA LEU A 149 7.46 21.51 -1.48
C LEU A 149 6.76 22.15 -0.27
N PRO A 150 7.40 22.99 0.58
CA PRO A 150 6.70 23.64 1.69
C PRO A 150 5.54 24.54 1.26
N GLN A 151 5.62 25.14 0.06
CA GLN A 151 4.54 25.96 -0.50
C GLN A 151 3.37 25.07 -0.94
N GLU A 152 3.67 23.89 -1.48
CA GLU A 152 2.68 22.92 -1.96
C GLU A 152 1.94 22.25 -0.82
N PHE A 153 2.63 21.96 0.29
CA PHE A 153 2.06 21.27 1.44
C PHE A 153 1.53 22.22 2.53
N GLY A 154 1.73 23.53 2.39
CA GLY A 154 1.31 24.51 3.40
C GLY A 154 2.14 24.43 4.68
N GLY A 155 3.25 25.19 4.71
CA GLY A 155 3.98 25.63 5.91
C GLY A 155 4.74 24.56 6.71
N ASP A 156 4.07 23.46 7.07
CA ASP A 156 4.55 22.42 7.98
C ASP A 156 5.02 21.19 7.18
N PHE A 157 6.04 21.37 6.32
CA PHE A 157 6.68 20.29 5.55
C PHE A 157 8.00 19.83 6.17
#